data_AF-A0A838MXY2-F1
#
_entry.id   AF-A0A838MXY2-F1
#
_cell.length_a   1.000
_cell.length_b   1.000
_cell.length_c   1.000
_cell.angle_alpha   90.00
_cell.angle_beta   90.00
_cell.angle_gamma   90.00
#
_symmetry.space_group_name_H-M   'P 1'
#
loop_
_entity.id
_entity.type
_entity.pdbx_description
1 polymer ?
#
loop_
_entity_poly.entity_id
_entity_poly.type
_entity_poly.pdbx_seq_one_letter_code
_entity_poly.pdbx_strand_id
1 'polypeptide(L)' 'MTYRNGDRVTYLMTVFECRALGGAMRPDGVETLEIGYFAESDLAALNLPAWARVVLPHAFSERGRAHFQSPSWQPSQ' A
#
# COMPACT_ATOMS: atom_id res chain seq x y z
N MET A 1 15.25 3.13 3.97
CA MET A 1 15.43 2.10 5.03
C MET A 1 16.84 1.52 4.89
N THR A 2 17.44 1.07 5.99
CA THR A 2 18.77 0.41 5.96
C THR A 2 18.63 -0.98 6.58
N TYR A 3 19.09 -2.01 5.87
CA TYR A 3 19.12 -3.38 6.37
C TYR A 3 20.29 -3.59 7.35
N ARG A 4 20.28 -4.70 8.09
CA ARG A 4 21.33 -5.03 9.07
C ARG A 4 22.72 -5.18 8.46
N ASN A 5 22.79 -5.53 7.18
CA ASN A 5 24.03 -5.64 6.43
C ASN A 5 24.55 -4.30 5.87
N GLY A 6 23.86 -3.17 6.15
CA GLY A 6 24.24 -1.83 5.69
C GLY A 6 23.61 -1.41 4.36
N ASP A 7 22.91 -2.32 3.67
CA ASP A 7 22.26 -2.01 2.41
C ASP A 7 21.14 -0.98 2.60
N ARG A 8 21.10 0.00 1.71
CA ARG A 8 20.09 1.06 1.72
C ARG A 8 19.05 0.77 0.65
N VAL A 9 17.79 0.78 1.05
CA VAL A 9 16.63 0.62 0.17
C VAL A 9 15.73 1.84 0.21
N THR A 10 15.24 2.21 -0.96
CA THR A 10 14.11 3.12 -1.13
C THR A 10 12.96 2.38 -1.80
N TYR A 11 11.73 2.74 -1.47
CA TYR A 11 10.54 2.16 -2.07
C TYR A 11 9.91 3.19 -3.02
N LEU A 12 9.63 2.75 -4.24
CA LEU A 12 8.74 3.44 -5.17
C LEU A 12 7.48 2.60 -5.29
N MET A 13 6.31 3.23 -5.16
CA MET A 13 5.02 2.56 -5.29
C MET A 13 4.15 3.30 -6.29
N THR A 14 3.51 2.52 -7.17
CA THR A 14 2.44 2.99 -8.06
C THR A 14 1.21 2.18 -7.74
N VAL A 15 0.10 2.84 -7.41
CA VAL A 15 -1.13 2.20 -6.97
C VAL A 15 -2.25 2.56 -7.95
N PHE A 16 -3.07 1.56 -8.31
CA PHE A 16 -4.14 1.72 -9.29
C PHE A 16 -5.49 1.45 -8.64
N GLU A 17 -6.47 2.31 -8.92
CA GLU A 17 -7.87 2.04 -8.60
C GLU A 17 -8.43 1.03 -9.61
N CYS A 18 -8.96 -0.08 -9.10
CA CYS A 18 -9.53 -1.16 -9.92
C CYS A 18 -10.97 -1.45 -9.48
N ARG A 19 -11.77 -1.94 -10.43
CA ARG A 19 -13.09 -2.53 -10.16
C ARG A 19 -13.04 -4.03 -10.42
N ALA A 20 -13.37 -4.83 -9.41
CA ALA A 20 -13.59 -6.25 -9.61
C ALA A 20 -14.80 -6.45 -10.53
N LEU A 21 -14.61 -7.12 -11.67
CA LEU A 21 -15.67 -7.37 -12.66
C LEU A 21 -16.37 -8.73 -12.45
N GLY A 22 -15.80 -9.61 -11.62
CA GLY A 22 -16.30 -10.93 -11.33
C GLY A 22 -15.26 -11.79 -10.61
N GLY A 23 -15.58 -13.08 -10.44
CA GLY A 23 -14.77 -14.04 -9.68
C GLY A 23 -15.19 -14.15 -8.21
N ALA A 24 -14.59 -15.13 -7.52
CA ALA A 24 -14.76 -15.31 -6.08
C ALA A 24 -13.45 -14.96 -5.38
N MET A 25 -13.57 -14.15 -4.32
CA MET A 25 -12.44 -13.83 -3.44
C MET A 25 -11.93 -15.11 -2.77
N ARG A 26 -10.69 -15.50 -3.06
CA ARG A 26 -10.08 -16.72 -2.52
C ARG A 26 -8.59 -16.52 -2.24
N PRO A 27 -8.13 -16.65 -0.98
CA PRO A 27 -6.71 -16.65 -0.67
C PRO A 27 -6.03 -17.92 -1.22
N ASP A 28 -4.73 -17.85 -1.52
CA ASP A 28 -3.96 -19.01 -2.00
C ASP A 28 -3.41 -19.90 -0.86
N GLY A 29 -3.41 -19.38 0.37
CA GLY A 29 -2.93 -20.08 1.56
C GLY A 29 -1.40 -20.19 1.66
N VAL A 30 -0.65 -19.56 0.75
CA VAL A 30 0.83 -19.56 0.74
C VAL A 30 1.35 -18.15 0.93
N GLU A 31 0.97 -17.22 0.06
CA GLU A 31 1.37 -15.82 0.13
C GLU A 31 0.28 -14.98 0.80
N THR A 32 -0.99 -15.30 0.51
CA THR A 32 -2.16 -14.65 1.10
C THR A 32 -2.95 -15.67 1.90
N LEU A 33 -3.02 -15.48 3.21
CA LEU A 33 -3.75 -16.38 4.12
C LEU A 33 -5.23 -16.00 4.25
N GLU A 34 -5.52 -14.70 4.26
CA GLU A 34 -6.86 -14.15 4.44
C GLU A 34 -7.05 -12.93 3.53
N ILE A 35 -8.29 -12.70 3.10
CA ILE A 35 -8.66 -11.59 2.23
C ILE A 35 -10.06 -11.11 2.58
N GLY A 36 -10.29 -9.80 2.49
CA GLY A 36 -11.56 -9.17 2.80
C GLY A 36 -11.68 -7.78 2.18
N TYR A 37 -12.91 -7.25 2.19
CA TYR A 37 -13.19 -5.86 1.87
C TYR A 37 -13.32 -5.05 3.15
N PHE A 38 -12.73 -3.85 3.17
CA PHE A 38 -12.69 -2.97 4.32
C PHE A 38 -13.10 -1.56 3.90
N ALA A 39 -13.87 -0.90 4.76
CA ALA A 39 -14.16 0.51 4.67
C ALA A 39 -12.98 1.34 5.21
N GLU A 40 -12.96 2.64 4.89
CA GLU A 40 -11.94 3.56 5.40
C GLU A 40 -11.93 3.61 6.94
N SER A 41 -13.10 3.51 7.57
CA SER A 41 -13.25 3.47 9.03
C SER A 41 -12.57 2.27 9.69
N ASP A 42 -12.39 1.17 8.96
CA ASP A 42 -11.81 -0.07 9.50
C ASP A 42 -10.29 0.05 9.63
N LEU A 43 -9.65 0.93 8.86
CA LEU A 43 -8.19 1.04 8.77
C LEU A 43 -7.51 1.29 10.12
N ALA A 44 -8.19 2.00 11.03
CA ALA A 44 -7.66 2.30 12.36
C ALA A 44 -7.51 1.04 13.23
N ALA A 45 -8.37 0.03 13.01
CA ALA A 45 -8.35 -1.23 13.75
C ALA A 45 -7.42 -2.28 13.14
N LEU A 46 -7.02 -2.11 11.87
CA LEU A 46 -6.16 -3.06 11.16
C LEU A 46 -4.68 -2.91 11.55
N ASN A 47 -4.00 -4.05 11.67
CA ASN A 47 -2.54 -4.10 11.78
C ASN A 47 -1.90 -3.87 10.40
N LEU A 48 -1.82 -2.60 10.00
CA LEU A 48 -1.30 -2.21 8.69
C LEU A 48 0.22 -2.02 8.70
N PRO A 49 0.93 -2.48 7.64
CA PRO A 49 2.33 -2.12 7.45
C PRO A 49 2.48 -0.61 7.22
N ALA A 50 3.65 -0.07 7.54
CA ALA A 50 3.89 1.38 7.51
C ALA A 50 3.57 2.04 6.16
N TRP A 51 3.87 1.36 5.05
CA TRP A 51 3.62 1.88 3.70
C TRP A 51 2.11 2.02 3.41
N ALA A 52 1.26 1.13 3.93
CA ALA A 52 -0.18 1.15 3.68
C ALA A 52 -0.83 2.38 4.33
N ARG A 53 -0.32 2.82 5.48
CA ARG A 53 -0.77 4.06 6.14
C ARG A 53 -0.45 5.33 5.35
N VAL A 54 0.55 5.27 4.45
CA VAL A 54 0.86 6.37 3.54
C VAL A 54 -0.09 6.36 2.35
N VAL A 55 -0.32 5.20 1.72
CA VAL A 55 -1.07 5.11 0.45
C VAL A 55 -2.59 5.12 0.64
N LEU A 56 -3.12 4.38 1.62
CA LEU A 56 -4.55 4.14 1.74
C LEU A 56 -5.38 5.42 1.91
N PRO A 57 -4.97 6.44 2.70
CA PRO A 57 -5.71 7.69 2.79
C PRO A 57 -5.92 8.37 1.42
N HIS A 58 -4.94 8.32 0.52
CA HIS A 58 -5.07 8.86 -0.84
C HIS A 58 -6.00 8.01 -1.71
N ALA A 59 -5.99 6.69 -1.53
CA ALA A 59 -6.88 5.78 -2.26
C ALA A 59 -8.37 5.99 -1.91
N PHE A 60 -8.69 6.41 -0.69
CA PHE A 60 -10.07 6.71 -0.27
C PHE A 60 -10.51 8.14 -0.59
N SER A 61 -9.63 9.14 -0.45
CA SER A 61 -9.98 10.56 -0.62
C SER A 61 -10.00 11.06 -2.08
N GLU A 62 -9.24 10.43 -2.98
CA GLU A 62 -9.02 10.92 -4.36
C GLU A 62 -9.54 9.97 -5.44
N ARG A 63 -10.73 9.37 -5.26
CA ARG A 63 -11.31 8.49 -6.30
C ARG A 63 -11.37 9.18 -7.67
N GLY A 64 -10.87 8.50 -8.69
CA GLY A 64 -10.79 9.01 -10.07
C GLY A 64 -9.77 10.14 -10.30
N ARG A 65 -8.91 10.47 -9.33
CA ARG A 65 -7.83 11.46 -9.49
C ARG A 65 -6.47 10.83 -9.17
N ALA A 66 -5.47 11.18 -9.95
CA ALA A 66 -4.10 10.74 -9.70
C ALA A 66 -3.47 11.57 -8.59
N HIS A 67 -2.87 10.89 -7.60
CA HIS A 67 -2.05 11.49 -6.57
C HIS A 67 -0.57 11.24 -6.86
N PHE A 68 0.29 12.22 -6.60
CA PHE A 68 1.74 12.07 -6.70
C PHE A 68 2.44 12.75 -5.52
N GLN A 69 3.31 12.00 -4.86
CA GLN A 69 4.21 12.52 -3.83
C GLN A 69 5.65 12.51 -4.35
N SER A 70 6.26 13.68 -4.44
CA SER A 70 7.67 13.80 -4.84
C SER A 70 8.60 13.05 -3.88
N PRO A 71 9.64 12.37 -4.38
CA PRO A 71 10.63 11.72 -3.53
C PRO A 71 11.34 12.76 -2.66
N SER A 72 11.48 12.45 -1.38
CA SER A 72 12.16 13.31 -0.40
C SER A 72 13.60 12.89 -0.11
N TRP A 73 13.99 11.67 -0.49
CA TRP A 73 15.35 11.18 -0.28
C TRP A 73 16.34 11.84 -1.25
N GLN A 74 17.51 12.22 -0.72
CA GLN A 74 18.65 12.69 -1.48
C GLN A 74 19.90 11.91 -1.06
N PRO A 75 20.77 11.49 -1.99
CA PRO A 75 22.04 10.86 -1.63
C PRO A 75 22.94 11.87 -0.90
N SER A 76 23.58 11.43 0.17
CA SER A 76 24.71 12.17 0.77
C SER A 76 25.89 12.09 -0.21
N GLN A 77 26.50 13.24 -0.52
CA GLN A 77 27.76 13.28 -1.27
C GLN A 77 28.87 12.52 -0.55
#